data_AF-A0A0L6VP78-F1
#
_entry.id   AF-A0A0L6VP78-F1
#
_cell.length_a   1.000
_cell.length_b   1.000
_cell.length_c   1.000
_cell.angle_alpha   90.00
_cell.angle_beta   90.00
_cell.angle_gamma   90.00
#
_symmetry.space_group_name_H-M   'P 1'
#
loop_
_entity.id
_entity.type
_entity.pdbx_description
1 polymer ?
#
loop_
_entity_poly.entity_id
_entity_poly.type
_entity_poly.pdbx_seq_one_letter_code
_entity_poly.pdbx_strand_id
1 'polypeptide(L)'
;MPHGISLSEEEQLLARRELPTVTTGGTSDEPVQNRGPDLWRRAPAADMKVDINTIQSNITSVDTMLADLQKMVLPKNMTRNQSVDLNTKIEKILNIYNDSQAASKNIADAFPGNAQAAKAMKTIVDQGITFGTALAQSKRPVNGDGTTLSANIKNVKSLLDPAKKAFKTLINIAQG
;
A
#
# COMPACT_ATOMS: atom_id res chain seq x y z
N MET A 1 -61.33 -14.37 37.89
CA MET A 1 -61.32 -14.40 36.40
C MET A 1 -62.23 -13.27 35.93
N PRO A 2 -61.90 -12.40 34.96
CA PRO A 2 -60.86 -12.46 33.90
C PRO A 2 -59.76 -11.37 34.02
N HIS A 3 -58.49 -11.69 33.76
CA HIS A 3 -57.66 -11.45 32.55
C HIS A 3 -57.30 -9.98 32.24
N GLY A 4 -56.10 -9.58 32.68
CA GLY A 4 -55.38 -8.40 32.22
C GLY A 4 -54.58 -8.68 30.96
N ILE A 5 -54.53 -7.69 30.07
CA ILE A 5 -53.61 -7.65 28.93
C ILE A 5 -52.33 -6.97 29.43
N SER A 6 -51.23 -7.73 29.44
CA SER A 6 -49.90 -7.22 29.73
C SER A 6 -49.32 -6.65 28.45
N LEU A 7 -49.17 -5.33 28.38
CA LEU A 7 -48.35 -4.65 27.36
C LEU A 7 -46.87 -4.75 27.77
N SER A 8 -45.96 -4.91 26.79
CA SER A 8 -44.54 -5.14 27.02
C SER A 8 -43.79 -3.86 27.45
N GLU A 9 -42.66 -4.03 28.15
CA GLU A 9 -41.83 -2.93 28.67
C GLU A 9 -41.26 -1.99 27.59
N GLU A 10 -41.24 -2.41 26.32
CA GLU A 10 -40.74 -1.61 25.20
C GLU A 10 -41.71 -0.51 24.73
N GLU A 11 -43.01 -0.64 25.00
CA GLU A 11 -44.02 0.36 24.61
C GLU A 11 -44.21 1.48 25.67
N GLN A 12 -43.69 1.32 26.88
CA GLN A 12 -43.78 2.34 27.94
C GLN A 12 -42.60 3.32 27.97
N LEU A 13 -41.49 3.02 27.26
CA LEU A 13 -40.32 3.90 27.18
C LEU A 13 -40.35 4.88 26.01
N LEU A 14 -41.29 4.75 25.06
CA LEU A 14 -41.47 5.70 23.95
C LEU A 14 -42.33 6.93 24.29
N ALA A 15 -42.86 7.03 25.50
CA ALA A 15 -43.90 8.03 25.83
C ALA A 15 -43.48 9.11 26.85
N ARG A 16 -42.18 9.25 27.20
CA ARG A 16 -41.77 10.25 28.20
C ARG A 16 -40.49 11.00 27.85
N ARG A 17 -40.67 12.31 27.63
CA ARG A 17 -39.69 13.43 27.58
C ARG A 17 -39.22 13.78 26.17
N GLU A 18 -40.08 14.44 25.38
CA GLU A 18 -40.38 15.89 25.38
C GLU A 18 -39.21 16.79 24.97
N LEU A 19 -39.48 17.50 23.88
CA LEU A 19 -38.71 18.56 23.23
C LEU A 19 -38.37 19.72 24.19
N PRO A 20 -37.21 20.38 24.04
CA PRO A 20 -37.09 21.78 24.43
C PRO A 20 -37.41 22.66 23.21
N THR A 21 -38.57 23.31 23.29
CA THR A 21 -38.99 24.43 22.45
C THR A 21 -38.10 25.65 22.73
N VAL A 22 -37.78 26.37 21.66
CA VAL A 22 -37.06 27.64 21.59
C VAL A 22 -37.63 28.70 22.53
N THR A 23 -36.77 29.35 23.32
CA THR A 23 -36.98 30.72 23.79
C THR A 23 -35.69 31.53 23.74
N THR A 24 -35.86 32.73 23.21
CA THR A 24 -34.92 33.77 22.78
C THR A 24 -34.18 34.43 23.96
N GLY A 25 -32.88 34.72 23.79
CA GLY A 25 -32.20 35.80 24.51
C GLY A 25 -30.75 35.53 24.92
N GLY A 26 -29.81 36.31 24.35
CA GLY A 26 -28.52 36.59 24.98
C GLY A 26 -27.27 36.09 24.24
N THR A 27 -26.80 36.90 23.29
CA THR A 27 -25.39 37.25 23.01
C THR A 27 -24.28 36.28 23.43
N SER A 28 -23.60 35.69 22.46
CA SER A 28 -22.24 36.10 22.06
C SER A 28 -21.52 34.96 21.34
N ASP A 29 -20.92 35.38 20.23
CA ASP A 29 -19.69 34.87 19.63
C ASP A 29 -19.62 33.46 19.02
N GLU A 30 -19.34 33.55 17.70
CA GLU A 30 -18.68 32.60 16.81
C GLU A 30 -19.56 31.56 16.08
N PRO A 31 -19.77 31.73 14.75
CA PRO A 31 -20.01 30.56 13.92
C PRO A 31 -18.72 29.73 13.96
N VAL A 32 -18.84 28.44 14.27
CA VAL A 32 -17.76 27.45 14.16
C VAL A 32 -17.32 27.38 12.70
N GLN A 33 -16.49 28.34 12.30
CA GLN A 33 -15.67 28.31 11.11
C GLN A 33 -14.48 27.38 11.38
N ASN A 34 -14.04 26.69 10.32
CA ASN A 34 -12.88 25.82 10.25
C ASN A 34 -13.06 24.40 10.79
N ARG A 35 -13.92 23.60 10.15
CA ARG A 35 -13.56 22.19 9.94
C ARG A 35 -12.55 22.12 8.79
N GLY A 36 -11.29 22.40 9.14
CA GLY A 36 -10.11 21.96 8.39
C GLY A 36 -9.99 20.42 8.38
N PRO A 37 -8.89 19.85 7.86
CA PRO A 37 -8.85 18.58 7.11
C PRO A 37 -8.98 17.28 7.94
N ASP A 38 -9.89 17.22 8.91
CA ASP A 38 -10.15 16.06 9.76
C ASP A 38 -11.03 14.97 9.10
N LEU A 39 -11.26 15.05 7.79
CA LEU A 39 -12.08 14.09 7.04
C LEU A 39 -11.29 12.99 6.31
N TRP A 40 -9.95 12.99 6.40
CA TRP A 40 -9.18 11.86 5.93
C TRP A 40 -9.29 10.77 6.99
N ARG A 41 -10.03 9.71 6.68
CA ARG A 41 -10.12 8.49 7.50
C ARG A 41 -8.70 7.94 7.67
N ARG A 42 -7.98 8.45 8.68
CA ARG A 42 -6.66 7.96 9.05
C ARG A 42 -6.86 6.48 9.33
N ALA A 43 -6.23 5.61 8.54
CA ALA A 43 -5.98 4.25 9.00
C ALA A 43 -5.40 4.35 10.43
N PRO A 44 -5.75 3.42 11.34
CA PRO A 44 -5.17 3.45 12.69
C PRO A 44 -3.67 3.68 12.58
N ALA A 45 -3.11 4.63 13.35
CA ALA A 45 -1.71 5.05 13.18
C ALA A 45 -0.71 3.88 13.28
N ALA A 46 -1.09 2.80 13.98
CA ALA A 46 -0.36 1.54 14.01
C ALA A 46 -0.28 0.86 12.64
N ASP A 47 -1.38 0.75 11.90
CA ASP A 47 -1.45 0.13 10.58
C ASP A 47 -0.64 0.94 9.56
N MET A 48 -0.74 2.27 9.62
CA MET A 48 0.06 3.17 8.78
C MET A 48 1.57 2.97 9.00
N LYS A 49 1.99 2.82 10.26
CA LYS A 49 3.40 2.57 10.60
C LYS A 49 3.87 1.21 10.08
N VAL A 50 3.01 0.18 10.12
CA VAL A 50 3.31 -1.14 9.56
C VAL A 50 3.49 -1.04 8.05
N ASP A 51 2.60 -0.35 7.34
CA ASP A 51 2.70 -0.17 5.88
C ASP A 51 3.97 0.60 5.49
N ILE A 52 4.29 1.69 6.20
CA ILE A 52 5.55 2.45 5.99
C ILE A 52 6.77 1.55 6.17
N ASN A 53 6.84 0.82 7.28
CA ASN A 53 7.97 -0.08 7.57
C ASN A 53 8.09 -1.18 6.51
N THR A 54 6.95 -1.72 6.06
CA THR A 54 6.87 -2.74 5.02
C THR A 54 7.47 -2.22 3.72
N ILE A 55 7.04 -1.05 3.25
CA ILE A 55 7.56 -0.44 2.02
C ILE A 55 9.07 -0.18 2.14
N GLN A 56 9.53 0.42 3.25
CA GLN A 56 10.94 0.75 3.45
C GLN A 56 11.84 -0.51 3.45
N SER A 57 11.43 -1.53 4.21
CA SER A 57 12.16 -2.80 4.30
C SER A 57 12.17 -3.53 2.96
N ASN A 58 11.00 -3.67 2.33
CA ASN A 58 10.85 -4.44 1.10
C ASN A 58 11.59 -3.80 -0.07
N ILE A 59 11.54 -2.47 -0.24
CA ILE A 59 12.26 -1.79 -1.32
C ILE A 59 13.78 -1.87 -1.12
N THR A 60 14.26 -1.84 0.12
CA THR A 60 15.67 -2.10 0.44
C THR A 60 16.06 -3.54 0.11
N SER A 61 15.20 -4.50 0.46
CA SER A 61 15.41 -5.92 0.16
C SER A 61 15.46 -6.19 -1.35
N VAL A 62 14.50 -5.66 -2.10
CA VAL A 62 14.43 -5.76 -3.57
C VAL A 62 15.72 -5.22 -4.20
N ASP A 63 16.19 -4.04 -3.81
CA ASP A 63 17.40 -3.44 -4.38
C ASP A 63 18.66 -4.29 -4.11
N THR A 64 18.75 -4.83 -2.89
CA THR A 64 19.85 -5.73 -2.47
C THR A 64 19.82 -7.03 -3.27
N MET A 65 18.66 -7.68 -3.35
CA MET A 65 18.50 -8.93 -4.11
C MET A 65 18.76 -8.74 -5.60
N LEU A 66 18.38 -7.61 -6.19
CA LEU A 66 18.73 -7.27 -7.57
C LEU A 66 20.24 -7.06 -7.73
N ALA A 67 20.91 -6.43 -6.76
CA ALA A 67 22.36 -6.29 -6.80
C ALA A 67 23.07 -7.65 -6.75
N ASP A 68 22.56 -8.59 -5.95
CA ASP A 68 23.09 -9.96 -5.87
C ASP A 68 22.86 -10.73 -7.17
N LEU A 69 21.66 -10.64 -7.75
CA LEU A 69 21.37 -11.23 -9.07
C LEU A 69 22.27 -10.65 -10.17
N GLN A 70 22.54 -9.34 -10.14
CA GLN A 70 23.40 -8.69 -11.13
C GLN A 70 24.85 -9.20 -11.07
N LYS A 71 25.34 -9.56 -9.88
CA LYS A 71 26.70 -10.10 -9.66
C LYS A 71 26.78 -11.60 -9.90
N MET A 72 25.65 -12.28 -10.05
CA MET A 72 25.63 -13.72 -10.26
C MET A 72 26.25 -14.07 -11.61
N VAL A 73 27.32 -14.87 -11.58
CA VAL A 73 27.97 -15.39 -12.80
C VAL A 73 27.34 -16.74 -13.14
N LEU A 74 26.65 -16.80 -14.27
CA LEU A 74 26.00 -18.01 -14.76
C LEU A 74 26.60 -18.47 -16.08
N PRO A 75 26.66 -19.79 -16.32
CA PRO A 75 27.15 -20.32 -17.58
C PRO A 75 26.17 -20.03 -18.72
N LYS A 76 26.67 -20.13 -19.96
CA LYS A 76 25.85 -20.05 -21.17
C LYS A 76 24.77 -21.14 -21.24
N ASN A 77 25.04 -22.33 -20.70
CA ASN A 77 24.05 -23.40 -20.63
C ASN A 77 23.77 -23.69 -19.16
N MET A 78 22.62 -23.23 -18.68
CA MET A 78 22.24 -23.42 -17.29
C MET A 78 21.75 -24.86 -17.02
N THR A 79 22.25 -25.46 -15.95
CA THR A 79 21.69 -26.70 -15.41
C THR A 79 20.29 -26.47 -14.86
N ARG A 80 19.53 -27.56 -14.64
CA ARG A 80 18.20 -27.49 -14.01
C ARG A 80 18.24 -26.77 -12.67
N ASN A 81 19.21 -27.11 -11.80
CA ASN A 81 19.32 -26.52 -10.48
C ASN A 81 19.60 -25.01 -10.55
N GLN A 82 20.48 -24.58 -11.46
CA GLN A 82 20.77 -23.15 -11.67
C GLN A 82 19.55 -22.38 -12.19
N SER A 83 18.80 -22.96 -13.15
CA SER A 83 17.58 -22.33 -13.70
C SER A 83 16.51 -22.20 -12.62
N VAL A 84 16.28 -23.25 -11.83
CA VAL A 84 15.31 -23.23 -10.73
C VAL A 84 15.71 -22.23 -9.65
N ASP A 85 16.97 -22.23 -9.21
CA ASP A 85 17.45 -21.27 -8.19
C ASP A 85 17.29 -19.82 -8.65
N LEU A 86 17.72 -19.51 -9.88
CA LEU A 86 17.56 -18.17 -10.46
C LEU A 86 16.09 -17.75 -10.51
N ASN A 87 15.22 -18.61 -11.06
CA ASN A 87 13.82 -18.27 -11.25
C ASN A 87 13.10 -18.10 -9.91
N THR A 88 13.45 -18.90 -8.90
CA THR A 88 12.93 -18.78 -7.54
C THR A 88 13.34 -17.45 -6.89
N LYS A 89 14.60 -17.04 -7.06
CA LYS A 89 15.08 -15.72 -6.59
C LYS A 89 14.33 -14.58 -7.26
N ILE A 90 14.09 -14.67 -8.57
CA ILE A 90 13.32 -13.68 -9.32
C ILE A 90 11.87 -13.61 -8.82
N GLU A 91 11.22 -14.76 -8.59
CA GLU A 91 9.85 -14.82 -8.05
C GLU A 91 9.75 -14.21 -6.65
N LYS A 92 10.74 -14.47 -5.80
CA LYS A 92 10.80 -13.87 -4.48
C LYS A 92 10.88 -12.35 -4.54
N ILE A 93 11.69 -11.78 -5.44
CA ILE A 93 11.76 -10.32 -5.63
C ILE A 93 10.41 -9.76 -6.09
N LEU A 94 9.75 -10.42 -7.05
CA LEU A 94 8.44 -10.01 -7.52
C LEU A 94 7.40 -10.00 -6.41
N ASN A 95 7.38 -11.03 -5.56
CA ASN A 95 6.44 -11.11 -4.43
C ASN A 95 6.67 -9.98 -3.42
N ILE A 96 7.93 -9.75 -3.01
CA ILE A 96 8.28 -8.65 -2.07
C ILE A 96 7.90 -7.28 -2.64
N TYR A 97 8.10 -7.10 -3.95
CA TYR A 97 7.71 -5.87 -4.63
C TYR A 97 6.18 -5.69 -4.63
N ASN A 98 5.42 -6.74 -4.93
CA ASN A 98 3.96 -6.72 -4.90
C ASN A 98 3.42 -6.40 -3.49
N ASP A 99 4.04 -6.94 -2.44
CA ASP A 99 3.68 -6.61 -1.05
C ASP A 99 3.90 -5.11 -0.76
N SER A 100 4.96 -4.53 -1.31
CA SER A 100 5.21 -3.08 -1.21
C SER A 100 4.14 -2.26 -1.92
N GLN A 101 3.64 -2.74 -3.06
CA GLN A 101 2.54 -2.08 -3.78
C GLN A 101 1.22 -2.16 -3.00
N ALA A 102 0.94 -3.31 -2.38
CA ALA A 102 -0.25 -3.48 -1.54
C ALA A 102 -0.24 -2.53 -0.34
N ALA A 103 0.88 -2.47 0.39
CA ALA A 103 1.07 -1.51 1.48
C ALA A 103 0.94 -0.05 0.99
N SER A 104 1.49 0.26 -0.19
CA SER A 104 1.37 1.61 -0.77
C SER A 104 -0.06 2.00 -1.10
N LYS A 105 -0.87 1.03 -1.52
CA LYS A 105 -2.29 1.24 -1.78
C LYS A 105 -3.03 1.55 -0.47
N ASN A 106 -2.77 0.81 0.61
CA ASN A 106 -3.35 1.09 1.92
C ASN A 106 -3.05 2.53 2.37
N ILE A 107 -1.81 2.99 2.18
CA ILE A 107 -1.42 4.37 2.45
C ILE A 107 -2.22 5.35 1.58
N ALA A 108 -2.23 5.15 0.26
CA ALA A 108 -2.92 6.06 -0.67
C ALA A 108 -4.43 6.16 -0.38
N ASP A 109 -5.07 5.03 -0.05
CA ASP A 109 -6.50 4.94 0.29
C ASP A 109 -6.85 5.67 1.59
N ALA A 110 -5.88 5.87 2.50
CA ALA A 110 -6.05 6.71 3.68
C ALA A 110 -6.00 8.23 3.38
N PHE A 111 -5.53 8.63 2.20
CA PHE A 111 -5.44 10.02 1.75
C PHE A 111 -6.18 10.28 0.41
N PRO A 112 -7.48 9.98 0.31
CA PRO A 112 -8.22 9.91 -0.95
C PRO A 112 -8.30 11.24 -1.75
N GLY A 113 -8.08 12.39 -1.13
CA GLY A 113 -8.04 13.69 -1.84
C GLY A 113 -6.66 14.32 -1.93
N ASN A 114 -5.60 13.61 -1.53
CA ASN A 114 -4.24 14.08 -1.76
C ASN A 114 -3.79 13.75 -3.19
N ALA A 115 -3.76 14.76 -4.06
CA ALA A 115 -3.35 14.60 -5.46
C ALA A 115 -1.92 14.05 -5.61
N GLN A 116 -1.02 14.34 -4.68
CA GLN A 116 0.34 13.80 -4.69
C GLN A 116 0.36 12.31 -4.34
N ALA A 117 -0.48 11.87 -3.39
CA ALA A 117 -0.62 10.47 -3.04
C ALA A 117 -1.18 9.66 -4.23
N ALA A 118 -2.24 10.16 -4.86
CA ALA A 118 -2.81 9.55 -6.07
C ALA A 118 -1.79 9.45 -7.22
N LYS A 119 -1.02 10.53 -7.48
CA LYS A 119 0.03 10.53 -8.50
C LYS A 119 1.17 9.55 -8.18
N ALA A 120 1.58 9.49 -6.92
CA ALA A 120 2.61 8.56 -6.47
C ALA A 120 2.14 7.11 -6.63
N MET A 121 0.91 6.79 -6.21
CA MET A 121 0.34 5.46 -6.38
C MET A 121 0.23 5.06 -7.86
N LYS A 122 -0.24 5.96 -8.73
CA LYS A 122 -0.25 5.72 -10.19
C LYS A 122 1.14 5.39 -10.71
N THR A 123 2.15 6.16 -10.29
CA THR A 123 3.54 5.94 -10.69
C THR A 123 4.04 4.57 -10.23
N ILE A 124 3.72 4.15 -9.00
CA ILE A 124 4.08 2.83 -8.46
C ILE A 124 3.46 1.70 -9.28
N VAL A 125 2.20 1.83 -9.68
CA VAL A 125 1.51 0.83 -10.52
C VAL A 125 2.14 0.75 -11.90
N ASP A 126 2.24 1.88 -12.61
CA ASP A 126 2.73 1.93 -13.99
C ASP A 126 4.18 1.42 -14.09
N GLN A 127 5.03 1.87 -13.16
CA GLN A 127 6.43 1.46 -13.11
C GLN A 127 6.58 0.03 -12.60
N GLY A 128 5.69 -0.41 -11.70
CA GLY A 128 5.68 -1.77 -11.20
C GLY A 128 5.33 -2.81 -12.27
N ILE A 129 4.41 -2.50 -13.19
CA ILE A 129 4.12 -3.35 -14.35
C ILE A 129 5.38 -3.48 -15.23
N THR A 130 6.03 -2.35 -15.52
CA THR A 130 7.22 -2.31 -16.38
C THR A 130 8.39 -3.07 -15.74
N PHE A 131 8.66 -2.79 -14.47
CA PHE A 131 9.65 -3.48 -13.65
C PHE A 131 9.37 -4.99 -13.57
N GLY A 132 8.15 -5.37 -13.20
CA GLY A 132 7.74 -6.77 -13.02
C GLY A 132 7.84 -7.57 -14.31
N THR A 133 7.45 -6.97 -15.44
CA THR A 133 7.59 -7.59 -16.77
C THR A 133 9.06 -7.82 -17.13
N ALA A 134 9.91 -6.80 -17.00
CA ALA A 134 11.33 -6.90 -17.32
C ALA A 134 12.05 -7.92 -16.41
N LEU A 135 11.69 -7.96 -15.13
CA LEU A 135 12.23 -8.92 -14.17
C LEU A 135 11.75 -10.35 -14.47
N ALA A 136 10.48 -10.56 -14.81
CA ALA A 136 9.97 -11.86 -15.22
C ALA A 136 10.65 -12.37 -16.51
N GLN A 137 10.93 -11.49 -17.48
CA GLN A 137 11.69 -11.81 -18.69
C GLN A 137 13.16 -12.16 -18.41
N SER A 138 13.66 -11.84 -17.21
CA SER A 138 15.01 -12.23 -16.77
C SER A 138 15.08 -13.67 -16.28
N LYS A 139 13.94 -14.37 -16.13
CA LYS A 139 13.91 -15.82 -15.90
C LYS A 139 14.58 -16.57 -17.05
N ARG A 140 15.12 -17.75 -16.75
CA ARG A 140 15.79 -18.61 -17.73
C ARG A 140 15.28 -20.04 -17.65
N PRO A 141 14.97 -20.69 -18.79
CA PRO A 141 14.69 -22.11 -18.80
C PRO A 141 15.98 -22.92 -18.56
N VAL A 142 15.81 -24.23 -18.36
CA VAL A 142 16.93 -25.18 -18.40
C VAL A 142 17.60 -25.10 -19.77
N ASN A 143 18.94 -25.14 -19.80
CA ASN A 143 19.78 -24.88 -20.98
C ASN A 143 19.66 -23.47 -21.57
N GLY A 144 18.98 -22.54 -20.89
CA GLY A 144 18.94 -21.13 -21.28
C GLY A 144 20.27 -20.40 -21.03
N ASP A 145 20.44 -19.27 -21.72
CA ASP A 145 21.64 -18.44 -21.63
C ASP A 145 21.66 -17.55 -20.38
N GLY A 146 22.49 -17.92 -19.42
CA GLY A 146 22.71 -17.17 -18.18
C GLY A 146 23.68 -15.99 -18.31
N THR A 147 24.49 -15.91 -19.37
CA THR A 147 25.54 -14.88 -19.51
C THR A 147 24.99 -13.46 -19.66
N THR A 148 23.74 -13.35 -20.13
CA THR A 148 23.03 -12.09 -20.30
C THR A 148 22.33 -11.59 -19.04
N LEU A 149 22.31 -12.38 -17.95
CA LEU A 149 21.58 -12.04 -16.73
C LEU A 149 22.01 -10.68 -16.16
N SER A 150 23.31 -10.44 -16.03
CA SER A 150 23.83 -9.21 -15.42
C SER A 150 23.34 -7.96 -16.16
N ALA A 151 23.37 -7.98 -17.50
CA ALA A 151 22.90 -6.87 -18.33
C ALA A 151 21.38 -6.66 -18.18
N ASN A 152 20.60 -7.74 -18.18
CA ASN A 152 19.15 -7.66 -17.97
C ASN A 152 18.80 -7.09 -16.60
N ILE A 153 19.45 -7.55 -15.53
CA ILE A 153 19.20 -7.06 -14.18
C ILE A 153 19.63 -5.60 -14.02
N LYS A 154 20.70 -5.16 -14.69
CA LYS A 154 21.08 -3.74 -14.73
C LYS A 154 19.94 -2.87 -15.31
N ASN A 155 19.28 -3.33 -16.37
CA ASN A 155 18.12 -2.64 -16.94
C ASN A 155 16.90 -2.70 -16.01
N VAL A 156 16.67 -3.82 -15.34
CA VAL A 156 15.60 -3.93 -14.33
C VAL A 156 15.80 -2.94 -13.18
N LYS A 157 17.04 -2.77 -12.70
CA LYS A 157 17.35 -1.82 -11.63
C LYS A 157 17.02 -0.37 -12.01
N SER A 158 17.30 0.05 -13.25
CA SER A 158 17.00 1.43 -13.68
C SER A 158 15.48 1.71 -13.76
N LEU A 159 14.67 0.68 -14.02
CA LEU A 159 13.21 0.77 -14.01
C LEU A 159 12.63 0.89 -12.59
N LEU A 160 13.39 0.52 -11.55
CA LEU A 160 12.95 0.61 -10.17
C LEU A 160 13.03 2.04 -9.61
N ASP A 161 13.96 2.86 -10.11
CA ASP A 161 14.24 4.20 -9.55
C ASP A 161 13.03 5.14 -9.53
N PRO A 162 12.21 5.27 -10.60
CA PRO A 162 11.00 6.08 -10.56
C PRO A 162 10.00 5.58 -9.49
N ALA A 163 9.86 4.26 -9.33
CA ALA A 163 9.01 3.68 -8.29
C ALA A 163 9.54 3.99 -6.89
N LYS A 164 10.87 3.89 -6.64
CA LYS A 164 11.49 4.24 -5.35
C LYS A 164 11.18 5.67 -4.93
N LYS A 165 11.24 6.61 -5.88
CA LYS A 165 10.87 8.02 -5.62
C LYS A 165 9.39 8.15 -5.23
N ALA A 166 8.50 7.46 -5.94
CA ALA A 166 7.07 7.47 -5.64
C ALA A 166 6.74 6.82 -4.28
N PHE A 167 7.39 5.69 -3.93
CA PHE A 167 7.28 5.09 -2.59
C PHE A 167 7.69 6.08 -1.49
N LYS A 168 8.82 6.78 -1.68
CA LYS A 168 9.28 7.81 -0.74
C LYS A 168 8.27 8.96 -0.61
N THR A 169 7.66 9.40 -1.71
CA THR A 169 6.60 10.41 -1.67
C THR A 169 5.41 9.95 -0.83
N LEU A 170 4.92 8.72 -1.03
CA LEU A 170 3.81 8.18 -0.22
C LEU A 170 4.18 8.08 1.26
N ILE A 171 5.37 7.58 1.59
CA ILE A 171 5.86 7.50 2.97
C ILE A 171 5.89 8.89 3.61
N ASN A 172 6.42 9.90 2.92
CA ASN A 172 6.49 11.26 3.46
C ASN A 172 5.09 11.82 3.74
N ILE A 173 4.13 11.62 2.83
CA ILE A 173 2.73 12.04 3.03
C ILE A 173 2.12 11.34 4.24
N ALA A 174 2.39 10.05 4.40
CA ALA A 174 1.90 9.25 5.52
C ALA A 174 2.47 9.67 6.88
N GLN A 175 3.70 10.17 6.89
CA GLN A 175 4.39 10.60 8.10
C GLN A 175 4.00 12.01 8.56
N GLY A 176 3.47 12.85 7.66
CA GLY A 176 3.08 14.24 7.93
C GLY A 176 4.22 15.21 7.70
#